data_AF-A0A354HQ30-F1
#
_entry.id   AF-A0A354HQ30-F1
#
_cell.length_a   1.000
_cell.length_b   1.000
_cell.length_c   1.000
_cell.angle_alpha   90.00
_cell.angle_beta   90.00
_cell.angle_gamma   90.00
#
_symmetry.space_group_name_H-M   'P 1'
#
loop_
_entity.id
_entity.type
_entity.pdbx_description
1 polymer ?
#
loop_
_entity_poly.entity_id
_entity_poly.type
_entity_poly.pdbx_seq_one_letter_code
_entity_poly.pdbx_strand_id
1 'polypeptide(L)'
;RPGPMEQIPNFIASKHGQIPVSYPHPKLEPILKETYGVMIYQEQIMMAASALAGFTLGQSDLLRRAIGKKKLEVMKEQRKTFV
;
A
#
# COMPACT_ATOMS: atom_id res chain seq x y z
N ARG A 1 -7.03 -11.84 -9.72
CA ARG A 1 -6.19 -12.27 -8.56
C ARG A 1 -7.00 -11.99 -7.29
N PRO A 2 -7.23 -12.97 -6.39
CA PRO A 2 -7.98 -12.74 -5.16
C PRO A 2 -7.14 -11.89 -4.20
N GLY A 3 -7.63 -10.70 -3.85
CA GLY A 3 -6.88 -9.67 -3.13
C GLY A 3 -7.52 -8.29 -3.38
N PRO A 4 -7.20 -7.59 -4.49
CA PRO A 4 -7.77 -6.27 -4.76
C PRO A 4 -9.26 -6.28 -5.16
N MET A 5 -9.89 -7.46 -5.34
CA MET A 5 -11.29 -7.52 -5.79
C MET A 5 -12.27 -6.86 -4.82
N GLU A 6 -12.02 -6.98 -3.51
CA GLU A 6 -12.86 -6.35 -2.48
C GLU A 6 -12.77 -4.82 -2.49
N GLN A 7 -11.69 -4.27 -3.06
CA GLN A 7 -11.46 -2.83 -3.11
C GLN A 7 -11.96 -2.19 -4.41
N ILE A 8 -12.43 -2.98 -5.38
CA ILE A 8 -12.99 -2.49 -6.64
C ILE A 8 -14.21 -1.58 -6.40
N PRO A 9 -15.19 -1.92 -5.53
CA PRO A 9 -16.33 -1.05 -5.27
C PRO A 9 -15.90 0.32 -4.71
N ASN A 10 -14.95 0.34 -3.78
CA ASN A 10 -14.42 1.57 -3.20
C ASN A 10 -13.70 2.42 -4.25
N PHE A 11 -12.89 1.80 -5.10
CA PHE A 11 -12.22 2.49 -6.20
C PHE A 11 -13.23 3.15 -7.15
N ILE A 12 -14.28 2.42 -7.55
CA ILE A 12 -15.34 2.93 -8.43
C ILE A 12 -16.09 4.09 -7.75
N ALA A 13 -16.54 3.90 -6.50
CA ALA A 13 -17.26 4.92 -5.75
C ALA A 13 -16.43 6.20 -5.57
N SER A 14 -15.16 6.08 -5.21
CA SER A 14 -14.25 7.22 -5.06
C SER A 14 -13.99 7.91 -6.41
N LYS A 15 -13.79 7.13 -7.48
CA LYS A 15 -13.58 7.66 -8.85
C LYS A 15 -14.78 8.48 -9.34
N HIS A 16 -16.00 8.05 -9.02
CA HIS A 16 -17.22 8.75 -9.38
C HIS A 16 -17.64 9.83 -8.36
N GLY A 17 -16.83 10.09 -7.33
CA GLY A 17 -17.12 11.09 -6.30
C GLY A 17 -18.30 10.74 -5.39
N GLN A 18 -18.72 9.46 -5.34
CA GLN A 18 -19.80 8.99 -4.48
C GLN A 18 -19.35 8.87 -3.02
N ILE A 19 -18.05 8.67 -2.80
CA ILE A 19 -17.42 8.70 -1.49
C ILE A 19 -16.18 9.61 -1.52
N PRO A 20 -15.87 10.31 -0.42
CA PRO A 20 -14.66 11.11 -0.34
C PRO A 20 -13.42 10.23 -0.39
N VAL A 21 -12.44 10.65 -1.18
CA VAL A 21 -11.12 10.01 -1.21
C VAL A 21 -10.44 10.25 0.14
N SER A 22 -10.05 9.17 0.81
CA SER A 22 -9.27 9.24 2.04
C SER A 22 -7.93 8.54 1.86
N TYR A 23 -6.90 9.12 2.46
CA TYR A 23 -5.55 8.57 2.44
C TYR A 23 -5.17 8.14 3.86
N PRO A 24 -4.63 6.92 4.05
CA PRO A 24 -4.24 6.47 5.39
C PRO A 24 -3.15 7.32 6.04
N HIS A 25 -2.36 8.03 5.24
CA HIS A 25 -1.29 8.92 5.72
C HIS A 25 -1.00 10.00 4.66
N PRO A 26 -0.66 11.25 5.04
CA PRO A 26 -0.37 12.33 4.07
C PRO A 26 0.73 11.98 3.07
N LYS A 27 1.80 11.30 3.51
CA LYS A 27 2.87 10.81 2.61
C LYS A 27 2.42 9.80 1.55
N LEU A 28 1.26 9.16 1.75
CA LEU A 28 0.70 8.20 0.79
C LEU A 28 -0.19 8.86 -0.25
N GLU A 29 -0.65 10.09 -0.02
CA GLU A 29 -1.44 10.84 -1.00
C GLU A 29 -0.79 10.88 -2.39
N PRO A 30 0.48 11.31 -2.57
CA PRO A 30 1.09 11.34 -3.90
C PRO A 30 1.23 9.95 -4.55
N ILE A 31 1.26 8.88 -3.76
CA ILE A 31 1.43 7.50 -4.23
C ILE A 31 0.09 6.87 -4.63
N LEU A 32 -0.98 7.23 -3.91
CA LEU A 32 -2.31 6.65 -4.05
C LEU A 32 -3.31 7.57 -4.73
N LYS A 33 -2.90 8.77 -5.15
CA LYS A 33 -3.77 9.76 -5.81
C LYS A 33 -4.40 9.19 -7.08
N GLU A 34 -3.60 8.54 -7.92
CA GLU A 34 -4.08 7.94 -9.18
C GLU A 34 -5.04 6.78 -8.95
N THR A 35 -5.00 6.18 -7.76
CA THR A 35 -5.85 5.06 -7.37
C THR A 35 -6.88 5.42 -6.31
N TYR A 36 -7.16 6.72 -6.14
CA TYR A 36 -8.20 7.24 -5.23
C TYR A 36 -8.09 6.68 -3.80
N GLY A 37 -6.86 6.59 -3.28
CA GLY A 37 -6.59 6.08 -1.92
C GLY A 37 -6.52 4.55 -1.80
N VAL A 38 -6.80 3.81 -2.88
CA VAL A 38 -6.78 2.34 -2.89
C VAL A 38 -5.41 1.83 -3.35
N MET A 39 -4.81 0.88 -2.64
CA MET A 39 -3.53 0.30 -3.05
C MET A 39 -3.75 -0.89 -4.01
N ILE A 40 -3.44 -0.69 -5.29
CA ILE A 40 -3.72 -1.65 -6.37
C ILE A 40 -2.43 -2.26 -6.93
N TYR A 41 -1.38 -1.43 -7.05
CA TYR A 41 -0.13 -1.81 -7.71
C TYR A 41 0.95 -2.26 -6.72
N GLN A 42 1.87 -3.10 -7.20
CA GLN A 42 2.97 -3.60 -6.38
C GLN A 42 4.01 -2.51 -6.11
N GLU A 43 4.19 -1.62 -7.08
CA GLU A 43 5.03 -0.45 -7.03
C GLU A 43 4.56 0.51 -5.92
N GLN A 44 3.25 0.64 -5.71
CA GLN A 44 2.67 1.45 -4.63
C GLN A 44 3.06 0.91 -3.25
N ILE A 45 3.16 -0.42 -3.08
CA ILE A 45 3.63 -1.02 -1.83
C ILE A 45 5.09 -0.64 -1.58
N MET A 46 5.93 -0.70 -2.61
CA MET A 46 7.34 -0.38 -2.50
C MET A 46 7.58 1.10 -2.20
N MET A 47 6.84 1.98 -2.89
CA MET A 47 6.87 3.43 -2.66
C MET A 47 6.35 3.78 -1.27
N ALA A 48 5.26 3.14 -0.81
CA ALA A 48 4.72 3.35 0.52
C ALA A 48 5.71 2.93 1.62
N ALA A 49 6.37 1.79 1.46
CA ALA A 49 7.40 1.32 2.40
C ALA A 49 8.58 2.28 2.47
N SER A 50 9.02 2.82 1.33
CA SER A 50 10.10 3.81 1.30
C SER A 50 9.67 5.13 1.94
N ALA A 51 8.47 5.65 1.60
CA ALA A 51 7.99 6.93 2.09
C ALA A 51 7.67 6.93 3.59
N LEU A 52 7.13 5.82 4.11
CA LEU A 52 6.72 5.69 5.51
C LEU A 52 7.84 5.21 6.42
N ALA A 53 8.60 4.19 6.01
CA ALA A 53 9.60 3.53 6.86
C ALA A 53 11.05 3.84 6.45
N GLY A 54 11.26 4.71 5.44
CA GLY A 54 12.61 5.05 4.96
C GLY A 54 13.34 3.88 4.29
N PHE A 55 12.60 2.85 3.84
CA PHE A 55 13.20 1.67 3.22
C PHE A 55 13.90 2.04 1.90
N THR A 56 15.06 1.42 1.68
CA THR A 56 15.70 1.40 0.37
C THR A 56 14.86 0.58 -0.61
N LEU A 57 15.05 0.77 -1.92
CA LEU A 57 14.33 0.00 -2.95
C LEU A 57 14.47 -1.51 -2.77
N GLY A 58 15.65 -1.99 -2.35
CA GLY A 58 15.89 -3.41 -2.06
C GLY A 58 15.08 -3.92 -0.87
N GLN A 59 15.03 -3.15 0.22
CA GLN A 59 14.21 -3.48 1.40
C GLN A 59 12.71 -3.48 1.07
N SER A 60 12.26 -2.51 0.27
CA SER A 60 10.89 -2.44 -0.21
C SER A 60 10.49 -3.66 -1.05
N ASP A 61 11.36 -4.19 -1.92
CA ASP A 61 11.06 -5.42 -2.67
C ASP A 61 11.03 -6.65 -1.74
N LEU A 62 11.90 -6.73 -0.74
CA LEU A 62 11.86 -7.80 0.26
C LEU A 62 10.52 -7.80 1.01
N LEU A 63 10.04 -6.63 1.42
CA LEU A 63 8.72 -6.49 2.05
C LEU A 63 7.59 -6.92 1.11
N ARG A 64 7.60 -6.47 -0.15
CA ARG A 64 6.62 -6.88 -1.16
C ARG A 64 6.55 -8.40 -1.31
N ARG A 65 7.70 -9.08 -1.38
CA ARG A 65 7.79 -10.54 -1.45
C ARG A 65 7.24 -11.21 -0.19
N ALA A 66 7.52 -10.66 1.00
CA ALA A 66 7.03 -11.18 2.26
C ALA A 66 5.49 -11.12 2.37
N ILE A 67 4.88 -10.00 1.95
CA ILE A 67 3.43 -9.82 1.87
C ILE A 67 2.81 -10.85 0.91
N GLY A 68 3.39 -11.02 -0.28
CA GLY A 68 2.93 -11.99 -1.26
C GLY A 68 2.97 -13.45 -0.78
N LYS A 69 3.89 -13.78 0.14
CA LYS A 69 4.04 -15.12 0.75
C LYS A 69 3.29 -15.27 2.08
N LYS A 70 2.55 -14.25 2.55
CA LYS A 70 1.86 -14.23 3.86
C LYS A 70 2.76 -14.60 5.07
N LYS A 71 4.05 -14.27 5.01
CA LYS A 71 5.01 -14.58 6.09
C LYS A 71 4.91 -13.58 7.23
N LEU A 72 3.97 -13.80 8.14
CA LEU A 72 3.68 -12.94 9.30
C LEU A 72 4.89 -12.62 10.19
N GLU A 73 5.79 -13.60 10.40
CA GLU A 73 7.01 -13.43 11.21
C GLU A 73 7.92 -12.32 10.66
N VAL A 74 8.15 -12.34 9.34
CA VAL A 74 8.97 -11.32 8.65
C VAL A 74 8.29 -9.95 8.71
N MET A 75 6.96 -9.90 8.58
CA MET A 75 6.23 -8.63 8.69
C MET A 75 6.31 -8.04 10.10
N LYS A 76 6.27 -8.87 11.15
CA LYS A 76 6.41 -8.42 12.54
C LYS A 76 7.80 -7.88 12.83
N GLU A 77 8.84 -8.53 12.30
CA GLU A 77 10.22 -8.07 12.46
C GLU A 77 10.44 -6.70 11.79
N GLN A 78 9.91 -6.53 10.58
CA GLN A 78 9.96 -5.25 9.85
C GLN A 78 9.07 -4.17 10.49
N ARG A 79 8.02 -4.54 11.23
CA ARG A 79 7.15 -3.59 11.95
C ARG A 79 7.90 -2.82 13.03
N LYS A 80 9.00 -3.34 13.58
CA LYS A 80 9.86 -2.61 14.54
C LYS A 80 10.58 -1.44 13.89
N THR A 81 10.79 -1.50 12.58
CA THR A 81 11.39 -0.42 11.78
C THR A 81 10.35 0.65 11.38
N PHE A 82 9.05 0.35 11.50
CA PHE A 82 7.96 1.32 11.34
C PHE A 82 7.75 2.07 12.67
N VAL A 83 8.46 3.18 12.88
CA VAL A 83 8.19 4.17 13.94
C VAL A 83 8.32 5.57 13.35
#